data_AF-A0A2N2JT04-F1
#
_entry.id   AF-A0A2N2JT04-F1
#
_cell.length_a   1.000
_cell.length_b   1.000
_cell.length_c   1.000
_cell.angle_alpha   90.00
_cell.angle_beta   90.00
_cell.angle_gamma   90.00
#
_symmetry.space_group_name_H-M   'P 1'
#
loop_
_entity.id
_entity.type
_entity.pdbx_description
1 polymer ?
#
loop_
_entity_poly.entity_id
_entity_poly.type
_entity_poly.pdbx_seq_one_letter_code
_entity_poly.pdbx_strand_id
1 'polypeptide(L)'
;MVEPLNPQDFFHSFEVFGHVRPMAGTYHIVDLTLEKTENILENAQKHHIQYFHDAAWLHVMGQNLIFCMSQPSLPLFGFSGSNSIALLYKHLAEEDDHAQRLFSITSHAASFLSTHLSVPVKFQGKLLEFPSVKVLCAFFLWKQVVHRRIMIHSMCLAHLMAQGKSPVEAQEAYLAAPDEKARLSMCAQYLELDRVPSWQLNGLIGFWASQEDRLHLTMHQDLPSGPDFLAFLMDAFGRSGE
;
A
#
# COMPACT_ATOMS: atom_id res chain seq x y z
N MET A 1 34.17 -43.02 -5.99
CA MET A 1 32.76 -43.19 -5.59
C MET A 1 32.10 -41.85 -5.81
N VAL A 2 31.10 -41.79 -6.69
CA VAL A 2 30.31 -40.57 -6.91
C VAL A 2 29.29 -40.54 -5.79
N GLU A 3 29.29 -39.50 -4.96
CA GLU A 3 28.23 -39.32 -3.97
C GLU A 3 26.88 -39.32 -4.69
N PRO A 4 25.88 -40.07 -4.20
CA PRO A 4 24.56 -40.05 -4.82
C PRO A 4 24.03 -38.62 -4.73
N LEU A 5 23.83 -37.99 -5.88
CA LEU A 5 23.21 -36.67 -5.96
C LEU A 5 21.87 -36.75 -5.25
N ASN A 6 21.69 -35.95 -4.21
CA ASN A 6 20.41 -35.80 -3.54
C ASN A 6 19.37 -35.38 -4.60
N PRO A 7 18.33 -36.19 -4.86
CA PRO A 7 17.35 -35.89 -5.90
C PRO A 7 16.70 -34.52 -5.72
N GLN A 8 16.52 -34.05 -4.49
CA GLN A 8 16.02 -32.70 -4.21
C GLN A 8 16.97 -31.64 -4.76
N ASP A 9 18.25 -31.70 -4.39
CA ASP A 9 19.26 -30.72 -4.83
C ASP A 9 19.43 -30.71 -6.35
N PHE A 10 19.30 -31.88 -7.01
CA PHE A 10 19.29 -31.97 -8.46
C PHE A 10 18.12 -31.21 -9.10
N PHE A 11 16.90 -31.40 -8.62
CA PHE A 11 15.73 -30.74 -9.21
C PHE A 11 15.64 -29.25 -8.83
N HIS A 12 16.07 -28.86 -7.62
CA HIS A 12 16.18 -27.45 -7.23
C HIS A 12 17.17 -26.68 -8.10
N SER A 13 18.18 -27.34 -8.69
CA SER A 13 19.11 -26.69 -9.62
C SER A 13 18.47 -26.17 -10.92
N PHE A 14 17.24 -26.59 -11.24
CA PHE A 14 16.47 -26.08 -12.38
C PHE A 14 15.55 -24.89 -12.02
N GLU A 15 15.50 -24.48 -10.75
CA GLU A 15 14.69 -23.33 -10.31
C GLU A 15 15.35 -22.01 -10.71
N VAL A 16 14.75 -21.33 -11.68
CA VAL A 16 15.35 -20.14 -12.33
C VAL A 16 15.37 -18.90 -11.42
N PHE A 17 14.62 -18.90 -10.32
CA PHE A 17 14.44 -17.72 -9.47
C PHE A 17 15.09 -17.80 -8.08
N GLY A 18 15.68 -18.94 -7.70
CA GLY A 18 16.32 -19.13 -6.39
C GLY A 18 17.64 -18.38 -6.19
N HIS A 19 18.12 -17.64 -7.20
CA HIS A 19 19.50 -17.12 -7.25
C HIS A 19 19.64 -15.59 -7.37
N VAL A 20 18.53 -14.84 -7.45
CA VAL A 20 18.60 -13.37 -7.51
C VAL A 20 18.79 -12.82 -6.11
N ARG A 21 20.04 -12.56 -5.70
CA ARG A 21 20.36 -11.99 -4.38
C ARG A 21 20.26 -10.46 -4.41
N PRO A 22 19.48 -9.84 -3.52
CA PRO A 22 19.42 -8.40 -3.38
C PRO A 22 20.74 -7.81 -2.90
N MET A 23 20.94 -6.52 -3.16
CA MET A 23 22.14 -5.83 -2.69
C MET A 23 22.17 -5.74 -1.16
N ALA A 24 23.21 -6.32 -0.55
CA ALA A 24 23.45 -6.21 0.89
C ALA A 24 23.56 -4.75 1.33
N GLY A 25 23.02 -4.43 2.51
CA GLY A 25 23.04 -3.08 3.07
C GLY A 25 22.03 -2.11 2.46
N THR A 26 21.08 -2.59 1.64
CA THR A 26 19.99 -1.78 1.09
C THR A 26 18.67 -2.02 1.82
N TYR A 27 17.77 -1.04 1.74
CA TYR A 27 16.40 -1.17 2.22
C TYR A 27 15.54 -1.84 1.16
N HIS A 28 14.74 -2.82 1.56
CA HIS A 28 13.90 -3.59 0.65
C HIS A 28 12.45 -3.20 0.81
N ILE A 29 11.77 -2.88 -0.28
CA ILE A 29 10.33 -2.65 -0.28
C ILE A 29 9.64 -3.69 -1.13
N VAL A 30 8.64 -4.35 -0.54
CA VAL A 30 7.63 -5.08 -1.30
C VAL A 30 6.46 -4.14 -1.55
N ASP A 31 6.29 -3.74 -2.81
CA ASP A 31 5.21 -2.87 -3.26
C ASP A 31 4.13 -3.68 -3.96
N LEU A 32 2.93 -3.69 -3.39
CA LEU A 32 1.77 -4.40 -3.86
C LEU A 32 0.77 -3.40 -4.44
N THR A 33 0.32 -3.61 -5.67
CA THR A 33 -0.74 -2.80 -6.30
C THR A 33 -1.88 -3.70 -6.75
N LEU A 34 -3.11 -3.33 -6.45
CA LEU A 34 -4.29 -4.08 -6.90
C LEU A 34 -4.43 -4.04 -8.42
N GLU A 35 -4.77 -5.18 -9.01
CA GLU A 35 -5.14 -5.28 -10.43
C GLU A 35 -6.66 -5.31 -10.60
N LYS A 36 -7.17 -4.80 -11.73
CA LYS A 36 -8.59 -4.84 -12.12
C LYS A 36 -9.54 -4.35 -11.03
N THR A 37 -9.21 -3.21 -10.44
CA THR A 37 -9.88 -2.67 -9.26
C THR A 37 -11.36 -2.34 -9.50
N GLU A 38 -11.74 -2.04 -10.73
CA GLU A 38 -13.12 -1.83 -11.19
C GLU A 38 -14.00 -3.05 -10.94
N ASN A 39 -13.53 -4.25 -11.29
CA ASN A 39 -14.28 -5.50 -11.06
C ASN A 39 -14.44 -5.78 -9.57
N ILE A 40 -13.44 -5.41 -8.76
CA ILE A 40 -13.50 -5.57 -7.31
C ILE A 40 -14.62 -4.68 -6.76
N LEU A 41 -14.64 -3.40 -7.12
CA LEU A 41 -15.67 -2.46 -6.64
C LEU A 41 -17.07 -2.85 -7.10
N GLU A 42 -17.25 -3.23 -8.37
CA GLU A 42 -18.56 -3.67 -8.91
C GLU A 42 -19.15 -4.84 -8.11
N ASN A 43 -18.31 -5.79 -7.71
CA ASN A 43 -18.76 -6.98 -6.99
C ASN A 43 -18.75 -6.80 -5.46
N ALA A 44 -17.97 -5.84 -4.94
CA ALA A 44 -17.92 -5.46 -3.53
C ALA A 44 -19.10 -4.58 -3.09
N GLN A 45 -19.98 -4.13 -4.01
CA GLN A 45 -21.20 -3.38 -3.69
C GLN A 45 -22.09 -4.08 -2.65
N LYS A 46 -22.02 -5.42 -2.56
CA LYS A 46 -22.70 -6.21 -1.51
C LYS A 46 -22.28 -5.81 -0.09
N HIS A 47 -21.12 -5.17 0.07
CA HIS A 47 -20.58 -4.66 1.32
C HIS A 47 -20.77 -3.15 1.51
N HIS A 48 -21.66 -2.51 0.74
CA HIS A 48 -21.86 -1.05 0.73
C HIS A 48 -20.58 -0.26 0.39
N ILE A 49 -19.68 -0.88 -0.37
CA ILE A 49 -18.49 -0.23 -0.93
C ILE A 49 -18.78 0.09 -2.38
N GLN A 50 -18.75 1.38 -2.72
CA GLN A 50 -19.02 1.90 -4.05
C GLN A 50 -17.78 2.57 -4.66
N TYR A 51 -16.94 3.20 -3.84
CA TYR A 51 -15.79 3.97 -4.28
C TYR A 51 -14.54 3.70 -3.44
N PHE A 52 -13.36 3.98 -4.00
CA PHE A 52 -12.09 3.83 -3.28
C PHE A 52 -11.93 4.78 -2.09
N HIS A 53 -12.66 5.90 -2.09
CA HIS A 53 -12.63 6.86 -0.99
C HIS A 53 -13.59 6.49 0.16
N ASP A 54 -14.36 5.40 0.01
CA ASP A 54 -15.27 4.97 1.06
C ASP A 54 -14.48 4.53 2.30
N ALA A 55 -14.93 4.99 3.46
CA ALA A 55 -14.30 4.65 4.74
C ALA A 55 -14.19 3.13 4.94
N ALA A 56 -15.23 2.39 4.54
CA ALA A 56 -15.26 0.93 4.63
C ALA A 56 -14.16 0.28 3.77
N TRP A 57 -13.95 0.76 2.54
CA TRP A 57 -12.89 0.26 1.67
C TRP A 57 -11.50 0.48 2.27
N LEU A 58 -11.23 1.71 2.70
CA LEU A 58 -9.95 2.08 3.27
C LEU A 58 -9.69 1.38 4.62
N HIS A 59 -10.74 1.08 5.39
CA HIS A 59 -10.63 0.25 6.60
C HIS A 59 -10.18 -1.17 6.29
N VAL A 60 -10.77 -1.81 5.26
CA VAL A 60 -10.35 -3.15 4.81
C VAL A 60 -8.91 -3.14 4.31
N MET A 61 -8.49 -2.09 3.59
CA MET A 61 -7.10 -1.91 3.17
C MET A 61 -6.14 -1.71 4.36
N GLY A 62 -6.59 -1.03 5.40
CA GLY A 62 -5.85 -0.91 6.67
C GLY A 62 -5.71 -2.23 7.41
N GLN A 63 -6.78 -3.02 7.50
CA GLN A 63 -6.74 -4.36 8.09
C GLN A 63 -5.84 -5.32 7.29
N ASN A 64 -5.85 -5.20 5.96
CA ASN A 64 -4.94 -5.96 5.12
C ASN A 64 -3.47 -5.60 5.39
N LEU A 65 -3.16 -4.31 5.61
CA LEU A 65 -1.83 -3.89 6.03
C LEU A 65 -1.43 -4.53 7.35
N ILE A 66 -2.31 -4.51 8.35
CA ILE A 66 -2.07 -5.14 9.65
C ILE A 66 -1.76 -6.63 9.46
N PHE A 67 -2.55 -7.33 8.66
CA PHE A 67 -2.35 -8.73 8.35
C PHE A 67 -1.01 -9.00 7.66
N CYS A 68 -0.62 -8.17 6.69
CA CYS A 68 0.66 -8.26 6.00
C CYS A 68 1.85 -7.96 6.91
N MET A 69 1.69 -7.03 7.85
CA MET A 69 2.74 -6.71 8.82
C MET A 69 2.88 -7.76 9.92
N SER A 70 1.82 -8.52 10.23
CA SER A 70 1.83 -9.57 11.26
C SER A 70 2.50 -10.87 10.81
N GLN A 71 3.22 -10.87 9.68
CA GLN A 71 3.88 -12.05 9.13
C GLN A 71 5.24 -12.32 9.82
N PRO A 72 5.74 -13.58 9.82
CA PRO A 72 6.98 -13.95 10.53
C PRO A 72 8.24 -13.19 10.11
N SER A 73 8.31 -12.74 8.84
CA SER A 73 9.42 -11.92 8.32
C SER A 73 9.39 -10.46 8.77
N LEU A 74 8.38 -10.08 9.58
CA LEU A 74 8.18 -8.79 10.27
C LEU A 74 8.65 -7.55 9.47
N PRO A 75 7.79 -7.00 8.61
CA PRO A 75 8.03 -5.69 8.02
C PRO A 75 8.21 -4.64 9.11
N LEU A 76 9.21 -3.77 8.95
CA LEU A 76 9.48 -2.68 9.90
C LEU A 76 8.44 -1.57 9.83
N PHE A 77 7.98 -1.30 8.61
CA PHE A 77 7.10 -0.18 8.30
C PHE A 77 6.20 -0.56 7.14
N GLY A 78 4.96 -0.09 7.18
CA GLY A 78 3.96 -0.33 6.17
C GLY A 78 3.23 0.95 5.79
N PHE A 79 2.89 1.10 4.53
CA PHE A 79 1.97 2.13 4.03
C PHE A 79 0.82 1.45 3.30
N SER A 80 -0.41 1.85 3.61
CA SER A 80 -1.61 1.43 2.89
C SER A 80 -2.29 2.64 2.28
N GLY A 81 -2.47 2.57 0.97
CA GLY A 81 -3.26 3.51 0.18
C GLY A 81 -4.54 2.85 -0.32
N SER A 82 -5.22 3.55 -1.20
CA SER A 82 -6.51 3.13 -1.75
C SER A 82 -6.44 1.86 -2.60
N ASN A 83 -5.33 1.63 -3.30
CA ASN A 83 -5.16 0.46 -4.16
C ASN A 83 -3.78 -0.17 -4.06
N SER A 84 -2.99 0.20 -3.04
CA SER A 84 -1.64 -0.30 -2.88
C SER A 84 -1.25 -0.47 -1.42
N ILE A 85 -0.35 -1.41 -1.18
CA ILE A 85 0.29 -1.68 0.11
C ILE A 85 1.79 -1.73 -0.14
N ALA A 86 2.56 -0.95 0.61
CA ALA A 86 4.02 -0.98 0.55
C ALA A 86 4.59 -1.41 1.91
N LEU A 87 5.48 -2.39 1.91
CA LEU A 87 6.07 -3.00 3.11
C LEU A 87 7.58 -2.85 3.07
N LEU A 88 8.16 -2.22 4.08
CA LEU A 88 9.60 -2.05 4.24
C LEU A 88 10.20 -3.18 5.08
N TYR A 89 11.27 -3.76 4.57
CA TYR A 89 12.09 -4.78 5.22
C TYR A 89 13.54 -4.30 5.30
N LYS A 90 14.22 -4.64 6.40
CA LYS A 90 15.65 -4.36 6.60
C LYS A 90 16.54 -5.42 5.95
N HIS A 91 16.21 -6.70 6.14
CA HIS A 91 17.08 -7.83 5.80
C HIS A 91 16.41 -8.88 4.90
N LEU A 92 15.48 -8.48 4.02
CA LEU A 92 14.84 -9.43 3.10
C LEU A 92 15.85 -10.15 2.18
N ALA A 93 17.05 -9.56 2.01
CA ALA A 93 18.19 -10.09 1.26
C ALA A 93 18.92 -11.28 1.90
N GLU A 94 18.77 -11.48 3.20
CA GLU A 94 19.56 -12.47 3.95
C GLU A 94 18.91 -13.87 3.96
N GLU A 95 17.72 -13.98 3.37
CA GLU A 95 16.95 -15.20 3.30
C GLU A 95 16.92 -15.72 1.85
N ASP A 96 17.10 -17.02 1.66
CA ASP A 96 17.05 -17.62 0.32
C ASP A 96 15.63 -17.48 -0.32
N ASP A 97 15.59 -17.35 -1.66
CA ASP A 97 14.41 -17.27 -2.53
C ASP A 97 13.44 -16.07 -2.36
N HIS A 98 13.88 -14.89 -2.80
CA HIS A 98 13.09 -13.65 -2.77
C HIS A 98 11.89 -13.66 -3.71
N ALA A 99 11.92 -14.43 -4.80
CA ALA A 99 10.81 -14.52 -5.73
C ALA A 99 9.64 -15.28 -5.09
N GLN A 100 9.94 -16.39 -4.41
CA GLN A 100 8.95 -17.12 -3.62
C GLN A 100 8.40 -16.27 -2.48
N ARG A 101 9.23 -15.47 -1.81
CA ARG A 101 8.77 -14.52 -0.77
C ARG A 101 7.85 -13.45 -1.34
N LEU A 102 8.24 -12.81 -2.44
CA LEU A 102 7.40 -11.82 -3.11
C LEU A 102 6.05 -12.42 -3.49
N PHE A 103 6.06 -13.63 -4.06
CA PHE A 103 4.84 -14.37 -4.39
C PHE A 103 4.00 -14.65 -3.13
N SER A 104 4.60 -15.19 -2.08
CA SER A 104 3.94 -15.50 -0.81
C SER A 104 3.27 -14.27 -0.18
N ILE A 105 4.01 -13.16 -0.05
CA ILE A 105 3.50 -11.90 0.50
C ILE A 105 2.33 -11.38 -0.34
N THR A 106 2.49 -11.39 -1.67
CA THR A 106 1.46 -10.94 -2.62
C THR A 106 0.20 -11.81 -2.51
N SER A 107 0.36 -13.13 -2.42
CA SER A 107 -0.73 -14.10 -2.29
C SER A 107 -1.45 -14.00 -0.95
N HIS A 108 -0.73 -13.78 0.15
CA HIS A 108 -1.31 -13.56 1.47
C HIS A 108 -2.19 -12.30 1.49
N ALA A 109 -1.67 -11.17 0.96
CA ALA A 109 -2.45 -9.94 0.84
C ALA A 109 -3.71 -10.16 0.00
N ALA A 110 -3.60 -10.84 -1.15
CA ALA A 110 -4.73 -11.14 -2.02
C ALA A 110 -5.77 -12.04 -1.35
N SER A 111 -5.32 -13.08 -0.62
CA SER A 111 -6.20 -14.03 0.08
C SER A 111 -7.02 -13.35 1.17
N PHE A 112 -6.38 -12.49 1.99
CA PHE A 112 -7.07 -11.73 3.02
C PHE A 112 -8.20 -10.86 2.44
N LEU A 113 -7.87 -10.07 1.41
CA LEU A 113 -8.84 -9.18 0.75
C LEU A 113 -9.94 -9.95 0.05
N SER A 114 -9.60 -11.05 -0.64
CA SER A 114 -10.60 -11.88 -1.32
C SER A 114 -11.61 -12.48 -0.35
N THR A 115 -11.13 -12.90 0.82
CA THR A 115 -11.98 -13.46 1.88
C THR A 115 -12.88 -12.38 2.49
N HIS A 116 -12.32 -11.20 2.81
CA HIS A 116 -13.10 -10.11 3.40
C HIS A 116 -14.16 -9.54 2.45
N LEU A 117 -13.84 -9.42 1.15
CA LEU A 117 -14.73 -8.84 0.15
C LEU A 117 -15.61 -9.88 -0.56
N SER A 118 -15.39 -11.17 -0.32
CA SER A 118 -16.06 -12.27 -1.04
C SER A 118 -15.98 -12.16 -2.57
N VAL A 119 -14.86 -11.64 -3.08
CA VAL A 119 -14.57 -11.43 -4.51
C VAL A 119 -13.12 -11.82 -4.80
N PRO A 120 -12.79 -12.45 -5.94
CA PRO A 120 -11.40 -12.72 -6.29
C PRO A 120 -10.59 -11.43 -6.44
N VAL A 121 -9.55 -11.28 -5.63
CA VAL A 121 -8.62 -10.14 -5.67
C VAL A 121 -7.24 -10.61 -6.11
N LYS A 122 -6.56 -9.78 -6.91
CA LYS A 122 -5.17 -10.00 -7.31
C LYS A 122 -4.34 -8.75 -7.06
N PHE A 123 -3.14 -8.97 -6.55
CA PHE A 123 -2.10 -7.96 -6.47
C PHE A 123 -1.00 -8.24 -7.49
N GLN A 124 -0.43 -7.17 -8.03
CA GLN A 124 0.87 -7.16 -8.64
C GLN A 124 1.89 -6.76 -7.58
N GLY A 125 2.82 -7.67 -7.26
CA GLY A 125 3.93 -7.40 -6.34
C GLY A 125 5.21 -7.02 -7.08
N LYS A 126 5.98 -6.08 -6.50
CA LYS A 126 7.32 -5.70 -6.94
C LYS A 126 8.26 -5.68 -5.74
N LEU A 127 9.48 -6.15 -5.94
CA LEU A 127 10.59 -5.96 -4.99
C LEU A 127 11.43 -4.77 -5.46
N LEU A 128 11.64 -3.81 -4.57
CA LEU A 128 12.42 -2.59 -4.81
C LEU A 128 13.56 -2.50 -3.80
N GLU A 129 14.71 -2.02 -4.27
CA GLU A 129 15.90 -1.83 -3.44
C GLU A 129 16.25 -0.34 -3.37
N PHE A 130 16.48 0.15 -2.16
CA PHE A 130 16.78 1.56 -1.91
C PHE A 130 18.12 1.72 -1.19
N PRO A 131 19.04 2.54 -1.72
CA PRO A 131 20.40 2.64 -1.18
C PRO A 131 20.51 3.55 0.04
N SER A 132 19.46 4.30 0.40
CA SER A 132 19.50 5.21 1.55
C SER A 132 18.11 5.57 2.08
N VAL A 133 18.06 5.99 3.34
CA VAL A 133 16.84 6.51 4.00
C VAL A 133 16.25 7.69 3.23
N LYS A 134 17.08 8.55 2.63
CA LYS A 134 16.58 9.71 1.86
C LYS A 134 15.73 9.29 0.66
N VAL A 135 16.17 8.27 -0.09
CA VAL A 135 15.41 7.77 -1.25
C VAL A 135 14.18 6.98 -0.78
N LEU A 136 14.30 6.25 0.33
CA LEU A 136 13.18 5.58 0.99
C LEU A 136 12.06 6.56 1.39
N CYS A 137 12.41 7.68 2.05
CA CYS A 137 11.43 8.72 2.38
C CYS A 137 10.76 9.31 1.13
N ALA A 138 11.55 9.56 0.07
CA ALA A 138 11.01 10.07 -1.19
C ALA A 138 10.00 9.09 -1.84
N PHE A 139 10.26 7.78 -1.73
CA PHE A 139 9.32 6.75 -2.20
C PHE A 139 7.99 6.80 -1.43
N PHE A 140 8.01 6.84 -0.10
CA PHE A 140 6.77 6.90 0.68
C PHE A 140 6.02 8.22 0.50
N LEU A 141 6.73 9.35 0.37
CA LEU A 141 6.14 10.63 -0.01
C LEU A 141 5.42 10.53 -1.36
N TRP A 142 6.06 9.91 -2.36
CA TRP A 142 5.44 9.68 -3.65
C TRP A 142 4.18 8.80 -3.53
N LYS A 143 4.19 7.74 -2.71
CA LYS A 143 3.01 6.90 -2.44
C LYS A 143 1.85 7.69 -1.84
N GLN A 144 2.12 8.55 -0.85
CA GLN A 144 1.10 9.43 -0.27
C GLN A 144 0.51 10.38 -1.33
N VAL A 145 1.35 11.01 -2.16
CA VAL A 145 0.89 11.92 -3.22
C VAL A 145 0.02 11.19 -4.24
N VAL A 146 0.39 9.97 -4.64
CA VAL A 146 -0.42 9.15 -5.55
C VAL A 146 -1.76 8.80 -4.93
N HIS A 147 -1.78 8.31 -3.69
CA HIS A 147 -3.00 8.00 -2.98
C HIS A 147 -3.93 9.21 -2.88
N ARG A 148 -3.41 10.36 -2.43
CA ARG A 148 -4.16 11.61 -2.30
C ARG A 148 -4.81 12.02 -3.62
N ARG A 149 -4.09 11.91 -4.74
CA ARG A 149 -4.65 12.17 -6.07
C ARG A 149 -5.80 11.24 -6.42
N ILE A 150 -5.70 9.95 -6.12
CA ILE A 150 -6.77 8.97 -6.36
C ILE A 150 -7.99 9.30 -5.50
N MET A 151 -7.78 9.69 -4.24
CA MET A 151 -8.86 10.05 -3.32
C MET A 151 -9.62 11.28 -3.78
N ILE A 152 -8.91 12.37 -4.07
CA ILE A 152 -9.51 13.60 -4.57
C ILE A 152 -10.26 13.34 -5.88
N HIS A 153 -9.65 12.59 -6.81
CA HIS A 153 -10.29 12.22 -8.06
C HIS A 153 -11.59 11.44 -7.85
N SER A 154 -11.54 10.37 -7.04
CA SER A 154 -12.69 9.53 -6.74
C SER A 154 -13.84 10.31 -6.08
N MET A 155 -13.50 11.18 -5.13
CA MET A 155 -14.46 12.04 -4.44
C MET A 155 -15.11 13.07 -5.39
N CYS A 156 -14.31 13.75 -6.22
CA CYS A 156 -14.83 14.71 -7.20
C CYS A 156 -15.78 14.04 -8.18
N LEU A 157 -15.42 12.86 -8.71
CA LEU A 157 -16.27 12.14 -9.65
C LEU A 157 -17.60 11.72 -8.99
N ALA A 158 -17.55 11.12 -7.80
CA ALA A 158 -18.75 10.72 -7.08
C ALA A 158 -19.69 11.91 -6.82
N HIS A 159 -19.13 13.05 -6.42
CA HIS A 159 -19.90 14.27 -6.23
C HIS A 159 -20.57 14.77 -7.52
N LEU A 160 -19.82 14.86 -8.62
CA LEU A 160 -20.34 15.33 -9.91
C LEU A 160 -21.41 14.40 -10.47
N MET A 161 -21.25 13.10 -10.29
CA MET A 161 -22.25 12.10 -10.66
C MET A 161 -23.51 12.23 -9.81
N ALA A 162 -23.38 12.51 -8.50
CA ALA A 162 -24.52 12.77 -7.62
C ALA A 162 -25.30 14.05 -8.02
N GLN A 163 -24.65 15.01 -8.69
CA GLN A 163 -25.30 16.17 -9.30
C GLN A 163 -25.99 15.87 -10.65
N GLY A 164 -26.00 14.61 -11.09
CA GLY A 164 -26.66 14.18 -12.32
C GLY A 164 -25.78 14.21 -13.57
N LYS A 165 -24.47 14.49 -13.44
CA LYS A 165 -23.55 14.37 -14.57
C LYS A 165 -23.28 12.91 -14.92
N SER A 166 -23.13 12.63 -16.21
CA SER A 166 -22.60 11.35 -16.68
C SER A 166 -21.13 11.16 -16.25
N PRO A 167 -20.61 9.91 -16.24
CA PRO A 167 -19.20 9.65 -15.92
C PRO A 167 -18.22 10.42 -16.81
N VAL A 168 -18.56 10.62 -18.09
CA VAL A 168 -17.72 11.36 -19.05
C VAL A 168 -17.70 12.85 -18.70
N GLU A 169 -18.85 13.46 -18.48
CA GLU A 169 -18.95 14.88 -18.11
C GLU A 169 -18.28 15.16 -16.75
N ALA A 170 -18.38 14.22 -15.81
CA ALA A 170 -17.69 14.31 -14.52
C ALA A 170 -16.16 14.29 -14.70
N GLN A 171 -15.65 13.40 -15.56
CA GLN A 171 -14.22 13.30 -15.87
C GLN A 171 -13.71 14.55 -16.58
N GLU A 172 -14.44 15.06 -17.57
CA GLU A 172 -14.08 16.30 -18.28
C GLU A 172 -14.04 17.50 -17.33
N ALA A 173 -15.03 17.63 -16.45
CA ALA A 173 -15.06 18.70 -15.44
C ALA A 173 -13.88 18.60 -14.46
N TYR A 174 -13.50 17.40 -14.03
CA TYR A 174 -12.34 17.19 -13.16
C TYR A 174 -11.02 17.59 -13.85
N LEU A 175 -10.87 17.24 -15.13
CA LEU A 175 -9.67 17.54 -15.92
C LEU A 175 -9.56 19.03 -16.27
N ALA A 176 -10.69 19.73 -16.42
CA ALA A 176 -10.72 21.16 -16.67
C ALA A 176 -10.28 22.01 -15.46
N ALA A 177 -10.28 21.45 -14.25
CA ALA A 177 -9.83 22.15 -13.05
C ALA A 177 -8.30 22.36 -13.05
N PRO A 178 -7.81 23.61 -12.84
CA PRO A 178 -6.42 23.98 -13.08
C PRO A 178 -5.44 23.41 -12.04
N ASP A 179 -5.87 23.23 -10.79
CA ASP A 179 -5.02 22.77 -9.69
C ASP A 179 -5.80 21.92 -8.67
N GLU A 180 -5.08 21.36 -7.68
CA GLU A 180 -5.69 20.58 -6.60
C GLU A 180 -6.67 21.40 -5.77
N LYS A 181 -6.38 22.69 -5.54
CA LYS A 181 -7.25 23.56 -4.74
C LYS A 181 -8.61 23.75 -5.42
N ALA A 182 -8.63 23.94 -6.74
CA ALA A 182 -9.85 24.02 -7.53
C ALA A 182 -10.62 22.70 -7.50
N ARG A 183 -9.95 21.56 -7.65
CA ARG A 183 -10.58 20.23 -7.55
C ARG A 183 -11.21 19.99 -6.18
N LEU A 184 -10.48 20.30 -5.11
CA LEU A 184 -11.00 20.24 -3.74
C LEU A 184 -12.17 21.20 -3.55
N SER A 185 -12.11 22.41 -4.12
CA SER A 185 -13.21 23.39 -4.04
C SER A 185 -14.48 22.88 -4.73
N MET A 186 -14.36 22.12 -5.83
CA MET A 186 -15.51 21.54 -6.53
C MET A 186 -16.32 20.59 -5.66
N CYS A 187 -15.66 19.88 -4.74
CA CYS A 187 -16.30 18.92 -3.85
C CYS A 187 -16.38 19.42 -2.40
N ALA A 188 -15.89 20.62 -2.07
CA ALA A 188 -15.83 21.15 -0.71
C ALA A 188 -17.19 21.25 -0.02
N GLN A 189 -18.27 21.51 -0.76
CA GLN A 189 -19.64 21.58 -0.22
C GLN A 189 -20.22 20.19 0.11
N TYR A 190 -19.67 19.12 -0.48
CA TYR A 190 -20.15 17.75 -0.31
C TYR A 190 -19.23 16.92 0.58
N LEU A 191 -17.93 17.22 0.54
CA LEU A 191 -16.93 16.54 1.34
C LEU A 191 -16.89 17.01 2.78
N GLU A 192 -17.43 18.20 3.08
CA GLU A 192 -17.12 18.90 4.33
C GLU A 192 -15.63 18.73 4.64
N LEU A 193 -14.72 19.22 3.77
CA LEU A 193 -13.29 18.84 3.77
C LEU A 193 -12.62 18.82 5.14
N ASP A 194 -13.02 19.71 6.05
CA ASP A 194 -12.56 19.78 7.44
C ASP A 194 -12.97 18.56 8.31
N ARG A 195 -13.95 17.78 7.85
CA ARG A 195 -14.46 16.55 8.45
C ARG A 195 -13.97 15.29 7.76
N VAL A 196 -13.31 15.39 6.60
CA VAL A 196 -12.66 14.23 5.97
C VAL A 196 -11.44 13.86 6.83
N PRO A 197 -11.42 12.67 7.45
CA PRO A 197 -10.30 12.28 8.29
C PRO A 197 -8.99 12.24 7.49
N SER A 198 -7.88 12.66 8.11
CA SER A 198 -6.59 12.74 7.43
C SER A 198 -6.17 11.42 6.78
N TRP A 199 -6.47 10.28 7.42
CA TRP A 199 -6.15 8.96 6.87
C TRP A 199 -6.87 8.65 5.55
N GLN A 200 -8.03 9.25 5.29
CA GLN A 200 -8.73 9.05 4.01
C GLN A 200 -8.03 9.76 2.86
N LEU A 201 -7.36 10.88 3.12
CA LEU A 201 -6.65 11.65 2.09
C LEU A 201 -5.18 11.26 1.98
N ASN A 202 -4.57 10.89 3.10
CA ASN A 202 -3.12 10.75 3.24
C ASN A 202 -2.68 9.30 3.44
N GLY A 203 -3.63 8.36 3.53
CA GLY A 203 -3.39 6.94 3.70
C GLY A 203 -3.16 6.55 5.15
N LEU A 204 -2.68 5.33 5.33
CA LEU A 204 -2.45 4.73 6.64
C LEU A 204 -1.00 4.24 6.73
N ILE A 205 -0.39 4.40 7.90
CA ILE A 205 0.95 3.84 8.18
C ILE A 205 0.85 2.83 9.30
N GLY A 206 1.53 1.70 9.14
CA GLY A 206 1.76 0.73 10.19
C GLY A 206 3.24 0.70 10.58
N PHE A 207 3.53 0.60 11.88
CA PHE A 207 4.89 0.41 12.40
C PHE A 207 4.85 -0.30 13.76
N TRP A 208 5.97 -0.88 14.16
CA TRP A 208 6.10 -1.53 15.47
C TRP A 208 6.56 -0.52 16.52
N ALA A 209 5.76 -0.34 17.56
CA ALA A 209 6.11 0.47 18.73
C ALA A 209 6.44 -0.43 19.92
N SER A 210 7.44 -0.05 20.72
CA SER A 210 7.72 -0.72 22.00
C SER A 210 6.84 -0.14 23.10
N GLN A 211 6.08 -0.98 23.79
CA GLN A 211 5.28 -0.63 24.95
C GLN A 211 5.40 -1.76 25.99
N GLU A 212 5.81 -1.43 27.21
CA GLU A 212 5.92 -2.38 28.33
C GLU A 212 6.67 -3.69 27.98
N ASP A 213 7.84 -3.55 27.36
CA ASP A 213 8.69 -4.67 26.89
C ASP A 213 8.05 -5.59 25.83
N ARG A 214 7.00 -5.12 25.15
CA ARG A 214 6.37 -5.82 24.02
C ARG A 214 6.31 -4.93 22.78
N LEU A 215 6.46 -5.56 21.61
CA LEU A 215 6.24 -4.89 20.33
C LEU A 215 4.75 -4.93 19.99
N HIS A 216 4.17 -3.75 19.75
CA HIS A 216 2.80 -3.56 19.35
C HIS A 216 2.74 -2.93 17.96
N LEU A 217 2.05 -3.61 17.04
CA LEU A 217 1.76 -3.04 15.73
C LEU A 217 0.78 -1.89 15.88
N THR A 218 1.23 -0.69 15.54
CA THR A 218 0.49 0.56 15.69
C THR A 218 0.16 1.13 14.33
N MET A 219 -1.07 1.60 14.17
CA MET A 219 -1.55 2.27 12.96
C MET A 219 -1.63 3.77 13.20
N HIS A 220 -0.95 4.56 12.38
CA HIS A 220 -1.04 6.01 12.37
C HIS A 220 -2.07 6.46 11.34
N GLN A 221 -3.09 7.18 11.80
CA GLN A 221 -4.20 7.67 10.98
C GLN A 221 -4.10 9.18 10.71
N ASP A 222 -3.49 9.93 11.64
CA ASP A 222 -3.35 11.39 11.51
C ASP A 222 -2.06 11.76 10.78
N LEU A 223 -1.94 11.31 9.53
CA LEU A 223 -0.75 11.56 8.73
C LEU A 223 -0.72 13.01 8.23
N PRO A 224 0.38 13.75 8.46
CA PRO A 224 0.59 15.04 7.81
C PRO A 224 0.75 14.85 6.29
N SER A 225 0.70 15.95 5.54
CA SER A 225 0.87 15.93 4.09
C SER A 225 2.03 16.83 3.64
N GLY A 226 2.57 16.58 2.46
CA GLY A 226 3.60 17.44 1.86
C GLY A 226 4.91 17.47 2.66
N PRO A 227 5.52 18.64 2.91
CA PRO A 227 6.81 18.74 3.60
C PRO A 227 6.81 18.14 5.02
N ASP A 228 5.71 18.28 5.74
CA ASP A 228 5.59 17.78 7.11
C ASP A 228 5.57 16.24 7.15
N PHE A 229 5.07 15.61 6.09
CA PHE A 229 5.15 14.15 5.95
C PHE A 229 6.58 13.66 5.75
N LEU A 230 7.40 14.42 5.01
CA LEU A 230 8.81 14.08 4.86
C LEU A 230 9.54 14.17 6.21
N ALA A 231 9.26 15.22 6.99
CA ALA A 231 9.82 15.35 8.34
C ALA A 231 9.38 14.20 9.26
N PHE A 232 8.10 13.83 9.22
CA PHE A 232 7.56 12.66 9.93
C PHE A 232 8.30 11.37 9.56
N LEU A 233 8.51 11.10 8.26
CA LEU A 233 9.22 9.90 7.80
C LEU A 233 10.69 9.89 8.24
N MET A 234 11.36 11.04 8.22
CA MET A 234 12.75 11.14 8.67
C MET A 234 12.88 10.87 10.18
N ASP A 235 11.94 11.33 11.00
CA ASP A 235 11.90 11.00 12.43
C ASP A 235 11.58 9.51 12.64
N ALA A 236 10.58 8.97 11.95
CA ALA A 236 10.20 7.56 12.05
C ALA A 236 11.35 6.61 11.67
N PHE A 237 12.02 6.87 10.55
CA PHE A 237 13.16 6.04 10.11
C PHE A 237 14.46 6.36 10.85
N GLY A 238 14.64 7.60 11.32
CA GLY A 238 15.79 8.00 12.14
C GLY A 238 15.82 7.27 13.49
N ARG A 239 14.66 7.02 14.10
CA ARG A 239 14.51 6.21 15.33
C ARG A 239 14.66 4.71 15.08
N SER A 240 14.51 4.25 13.84
CA SER A 240 14.61 2.84 13.44
C SER A 240 16.03 2.41 13.01
N GLY A 241 16.97 3.37 13.00
CA GLY A 241 18.34 3.21 12.51
C GLY A 241 19.38 2.89 13.59
N GLU A 242 18.99 2.84 14.86
CA GLU A 242 19.82 2.38 15.98
C GLU A 242 19.53 0.91 16.33
#